data_AF-A0A7X8CRD9-F1
#
_entry.id   AF-A0A7X8CRD9-F1
#
_cell.length_a   1.000
_cell.length_b   1.000
_cell.length_c   1.000
_cell.angle_alpha   90.00
_cell.angle_beta   90.00
_cell.angle_gamma   90.00
#
_symmetry.space_group_name_H-M   'P 1'
#
loop_
_entity.id
_entity.type
_entity.pdbx_description
1 polymer ?
#
loop_
_entity_poly.entity_id
_entity_poly.type
_entity_poly.pdbx_seq_one_letter_code
_entity_poly.pdbx_strand_id
1 'polypeptide(L)'
;KQYANVNDLKKYLDNQGLLDKFIAFAEKNGVKRDARGIKVSGGIIDIQLKAYIARNMLDNKGFYPIWKDLDTTLKYAVDYLNKKKT
;
A
#
# COMPACT_ATOMS: atom_id res chain seq x y z
N LYS A 1 -0.07 3.69 20.02
CA LYS A 1 -0.05 2.21 19.85
C LYS A 1 1.16 1.84 19.02
N GLN A 2 2.00 0.91 19.50
CA GLN A 2 3.11 0.37 18.72
C GLN A 2 2.60 -0.89 18.00
N TYR A 3 2.60 -0.91 16.67
CA TYR A 3 2.22 -2.09 15.90
C TYR A 3 3.48 -2.95 15.74
N ALA A 4 3.51 -4.15 16.31
CA ALA A 4 4.68 -5.03 16.21
C ALA A 4 4.67 -5.86 14.92
N ASN A 5 3.51 -6.01 14.28
CA ASN A 5 3.35 -6.79 13.05
C ASN A 5 2.60 -6.02 11.96
N VAL A 6 2.90 -6.37 10.71
CA VAL A 6 2.34 -5.73 9.51
C VAL A 6 0.85 -5.99 9.33
N ASN A 7 0.33 -7.13 9.80
CA ASN A 7 -1.07 -7.51 9.60
C ASN A 7 -2.01 -6.63 10.43
N ASP A 8 -1.66 -6.37 11.68
CA ASP A 8 -2.42 -5.50 12.58
C ASP A 8 -2.32 -4.05 12.12
N LEU A 9 -1.14 -3.63 11.65
CA LEU A 9 -0.98 -2.32 11.05
C LEU A 9 -1.84 -2.17 9.79
N LYS A 10 -1.82 -3.15 8.87
CA LYS A 10 -2.64 -3.12 7.66
C LYS A 10 -4.13 -3.04 8.00
N LYS A 11 -4.62 -3.88 8.92
CA LYS A 11 -6.03 -3.83 9.39
C LYS A 11 -6.39 -2.46 9.95
N TYR A 12 -5.49 -1.85 10.72
CA TYR A 12 -5.71 -0.50 11.22
C TYR A 12 -5.82 0.51 10.06
N LEU A 13 -4.87 0.48 9.12
CA LEU A 13 -4.82 1.39 7.97
C LEU A 13 -6.02 1.22 7.02
N ASP A 14 -6.52 0.00 6.85
CA ASP A 14 -7.72 -0.30 6.04
C ASP A 14 -8.96 0.45 6.57
N ASN A 15 -9.01 0.73 7.89
CA ASN A 15 -10.11 1.48 8.52
C ASN A 15 -9.89 3.00 8.58
N GLN A 16 -8.78 3.52 8.04
CA GLN A 16 -8.47 4.95 8.15
C GLN A 16 -9.03 5.82 7.03
N GLY A 17 -9.59 5.25 5.95
CA GLY A 17 -10.03 6.02 4.79
C GLY A 17 -8.90 6.83 4.16
N LEU A 18 -7.72 6.21 3.99
CA LEU A 18 -6.49 6.91 3.58
C LEU A 18 -6.61 7.55 2.20
N LEU A 19 -7.24 6.88 1.24
CA LEU A 19 -7.42 7.41 -0.11
C LEU A 19 -8.21 8.73 -0.10
N ASP A 20 -9.32 8.80 0.65
CA ASP A 20 -10.13 10.02 0.74
C ASP A 20 -9.37 11.16 1.42
N LYS A 21 -8.62 10.85 2.50
CA LYS A 21 -7.75 11.82 3.17
C LYS A 21 -6.66 12.34 2.24
N PHE A 22 -6.06 11.46 1.43
CA PHE A 22 -5.05 11.82 0.45
C PHE A 22 -5.63 12.71 -0.65
N ILE A 23 -6.81 12.39 -1.19
CA ILE A 23 -7.48 13.22 -2.19
C ILE A 23 -7.79 14.60 -1.61
N ALA A 24 -8.36 14.67 -0.41
CA ALA A 24 -8.66 15.94 0.25
C ALA A 24 -7.39 16.78 0.50
N PHE A 25 -6.28 16.14 0.88
CA PHE A 25 -4.97 16.79 1.00
C PHE A 25 -4.50 17.32 -0.36
N ALA A 26 -4.58 16.52 -1.42
CA ALA A 26 -4.16 16.93 -2.77
C ALA A 26 -4.98 18.12 -3.28
N GLU A 27 -6.30 18.11 -3.09
CA GLU A 27 -7.21 19.22 -3.44
C GLU A 27 -6.84 20.51 -2.71
N LYS A 28 -6.58 20.42 -1.40
CA LYS A 28 -6.10 21.56 -0.60
C LYS A 28 -4.78 22.14 -1.11
N ASN A 29 -3.94 21.32 -1.76
CA ASN A 29 -2.66 21.72 -2.34
C ASN A 29 -2.76 22.01 -3.85
N GLY A 30 -3.96 22.24 -4.39
CA GLY A 30 -4.16 22.70 -5.76
C GLY A 30 -4.23 21.59 -6.82
N VAL A 31 -4.16 20.31 -6.42
CA VAL A 31 -4.38 19.19 -7.32
C VAL A 31 -5.88 18.92 -7.43
N LYS A 32 -6.47 19.26 -8.57
CA LYS A 32 -7.91 19.04 -8.81
C LYS A 32 -8.24 17.55 -8.75
N ARG A 33 -9.36 17.21 -8.12
CA ARG A 33 -9.89 15.84 -8.10
C ARG A 33 -10.24 15.37 -9.52
N ASP A 34 -9.61 14.27 -9.93
CA ASP A 34 -9.94 13.56 -11.17
C ASP A 34 -10.66 12.25 -10.85
N ALA A 35 -11.99 12.26 -10.95
CA ALA A 35 -12.80 11.07 -10.66
C ALA A 35 -12.48 9.89 -11.58
N ARG A 36 -12.10 10.13 -12.85
CA ARG A 36 -11.75 9.04 -13.78
C ARG A 36 -10.39 8.46 -13.41
N GLY A 37 -9.39 9.30 -13.16
CA GLY A 37 -8.08 8.89 -12.68
C GLY A 37 -8.15 8.12 -11.36
N ILE A 38 -8.98 8.58 -10.42
CA ILE A 38 -9.21 7.88 -9.14
C ILE A 38 -9.88 6.52 -9.36
N LYS A 39 -10.82 6.41 -10.30
CA LYS A 39 -11.44 5.12 -10.64
C LYS A 39 -10.41 4.12 -11.20
N VAL A 40 -9.46 4.60 -12.00
CA VAL A 40 -8.41 3.76 -12.62
C VAL A 40 -7.30 3.40 -11.63
N SER A 41 -6.83 4.38 -10.86
CA SER A 41 -5.59 4.27 -10.07
C SER A 41 -5.80 4.31 -8.56
N GLY A 42 -7.02 4.50 -8.06
CA GLY A 42 -7.30 4.68 -6.64
C GLY A 42 -6.85 3.51 -5.77
N GLY A 43 -7.08 2.27 -6.24
CA GLY A 43 -6.59 1.08 -5.55
C GLY A 43 -5.06 1.00 -5.49
N ILE A 44 -4.39 1.42 -6.57
CA ILE A 44 -2.93 1.51 -6.62
C ILE A 44 -2.44 2.52 -5.57
N ILE A 45 -2.98 3.74 -5.59
CA ILE A 45 -2.61 4.81 -4.66
C ILE A 45 -2.83 4.37 -3.21
N ASP A 46 -3.95 3.73 -2.91
CA ASP A 46 -4.26 3.23 -1.56
C ASP A 46 -3.23 2.20 -1.07
N ILE A 47 -2.85 1.23 -1.90
CA ILE A 47 -1.81 0.25 -1.57
C ILE A 47 -0.45 0.94 -1.35
N GLN A 48 -0.10 1.91 -2.20
CA GLN A 48 1.15 2.66 -2.05
C GLN A 48 1.19 3.43 -0.72
N LEU A 49 0.12 4.16 -0.39
CA LEU A 49 0.00 4.90 0.88
C LEU A 49 0.22 3.96 2.08
N LYS A 50 -0.45 2.81 2.09
CA LYS A 50 -0.34 1.82 3.16
C LYS A 50 1.08 1.25 3.25
N ALA A 51 1.70 0.92 2.12
CA ALA A 51 3.04 0.35 2.09
C ALA A 51 4.09 1.34 2.62
N TYR A 52 4.04 2.61 2.21
CA TYR A 52 4.99 3.63 2.68
C TYR A 52 4.79 4.01 4.15
N ILE A 53 3.55 4.05 4.65
CA ILE A 53 3.29 4.19 6.09
C ILE A 53 3.89 3.00 6.86
N ALA A 54 3.66 1.77 6.39
CA ALA A 54 4.21 0.58 7.02
C ALA A 54 5.75 0.55 6.98
N ARG A 55 6.38 1.07 5.92
CA ARG A 55 7.83 1.20 5.84
C ARG A 55 8.41 2.13 6.89
N ASN A 56 7.77 3.27 7.14
CA ASN A 56 8.23 4.20 8.17
C ASN A 56 8.14 3.61 9.59
N MET A 57 7.31 2.59 9.80
CA MET A 57 7.10 1.98 11.12
C MET A 57 7.85 0.67 11.31
N LEU A 58 7.96 -0.15 10.26
CA LEU A 58 8.40 -1.54 10.30
C LEU A 58 9.43 -1.88 9.20
N ASP A 59 9.93 -0.85 8.50
CA ASP A 59 10.89 -0.97 7.40
C ASP A 59 10.39 -1.94 6.30
N ASN A 60 11.30 -2.64 5.63
CA ASN A 60 11.02 -3.62 4.59
C ASN A 60 10.03 -4.72 5.03
N LYS A 61 10.04 -5.09 6.31
CA LYS A 61 9.12 -6.10 6.87
C LYS A 61 7.66 -5.61 6.91
N GLY A 62 7.45 -4.29 6.98
CA GLY A 62 6.13 -3.68 6.83
C GLY A 62 5.75 -3.42 5.36
N PHE A 63 6.72 -3.06 4.53
CA PHE A 63 6.48 -2.63 3.16
C PHE A 63 6.03 -3.77 2.23
N TYR A 64 6.88 -4.79 2.06
CA TYR A 64 6.69 -5.82 1.04
C TYR A 64 5.41 -6.66 1.19
N PRO A 65 4.94 -6.99 2.41
CA PRO A 65 3.69 -7.72 2.57
C PRO A 65 2.45 -6.97 2.06
N ILE A 66 2.50 -5.64 1.99
CA ILE A 66 1.45 -4.79 1.43
C ILE A 66 1.70 -4.55 -0.07
N TRP A 67 2.97 -4.27 -0.44
CA TRP A 67 3.33 -3.95 -1.83
C TRP A 67 3.14 -5.10 -2.82
N LYS A 68 3.28 -6.35 -2.37
CA LYS A 68 3.13 -7.56 -3.21
C LYS A 68 1.81 -7.64 -3.97
N ASP A 69 0.78 -6.95 -3.48
CA ASP A 69 -0.54 -6.94 -4.11
C ASP A 69 -0.53 -6.16 -5.45
N LEU A 70 0.44 -5.26 -5.63
CA LEU A 70 0.67 -4.54 -6.89
C LEU A 70 1.83 -5.13 -7.73
N ASP A 71 2.83 -5.67 -7.07
CA ASP A 71 4.10 -6.02 -7.71
C ASP A 71 4.11 -7.44 -8.27
N THR A 72 3.76 -7.55 -9.55
CA THR A 72 3.80 -8.80 -10.30
C THR A 72 5.21 -9.38 -10.42
N THR A 73 6.25 -8.54 -10.40
CA THR A 73 7.66 -8.97 -10.43
C THR A 73 8.05 -9.62 -9.12
N LEU A 74 7.70 -8.99 -7.98
CA LEU A 74 7.90 -9.57 -6.65
C LEU A 74 7.15 -10.89 -6.51
N LYS A 75 5.89 -10.93 -6.97
CA LYS A 75 5.09 -12.16 -6.99
C LYS A 75 5.78 -13.27 -7.79
N TYR A 76 6.21 -12.95 -9.01
CA TYR A 76 6.94 -13.90 -9.85
C TYR A 76 8.25 -14.37 -9.22
N ALA A 77 9.03 -13.48 -8.61
CA ALA A 77 10.29 -13.83 -7.96
C ALA A 77 10.06 -14.79 -6.77
N VAL A 78 9.05 -14.53 -5.94
CA VAL A 78 8.65 -15.43 -4.84
C VAL A 78 8.23 -16.79 -5.39
N ASP A 79 7.38 -16.81 -6.42
CA ASP A 79 6.92 -18.05 -7.06
C ASP A 79 8.08 -18.85 -7.67
N TYR A 80 9.01 -18.17 -8.34
CA TYR A 80 10.19 -18.78 -8.96
C TYR A 80 11.13 -19.40 -7.92
N LEU A 81 11.41 -18.69 -6.83
CA LEU A 81 12.27 -19.18 -5.74
C LEU A 81 11.63 -20.37 -4.99
N ASN A 82 10.31 -20.38 -4.84
CA ASN A 82 9.59 -21.50 -4.22
C ASN A 82 9.63 -22.76 -5.09
N LYS A 83 9.53 -22.62 -6.42
CA LYS A 83 9.63 -23.77 -7.37
C LYS A 83 11.01 -24.43 -7.40
N LYS A 84 12.09 -23.67 -7.15
CA LYS A 84 13.47 -24.19 -7.13
C LYS A 84 13.85 -24.94 -5.84
N LYS A 85 13.01 -24.89 -4.80
CA LYS A 85 13.24 -25.60 -3.53
C LYS A 85 12.78 -27.07 -3.56
N THR A 86 12.13 -27.49 -4.64
CA THR A 86 11.79 -28.88 -4.99
C THR A 86 12.69 -29.36 -6.10
#